data_AF-A6HN83-F1
#
_entry.id   AF-A6HN83-F1
#
_cell.length_a   1.000
_cell.length_b   1.000
_cell.length_c   1.000
_cell.angle_alpha   90.00
_cell.angle_beta   90.00
_cell.angle_gamma   90.00
#
_symmetry.space_group_name_H-M   'P 1'
#
loop_
_entity.id
_entity.type
_entity.pdbx_description
1 polymer ?
#
loop_
_entity_poly.entity_id
_entity_poly.type
_entity_poly.pdbx_seq_one_letter_code
_entity_poly.pdbx_strand_id
1 'polypeptide(L)'
;MADAASQVLLGSGLTILSQPLMYVKVLIQVGYEPLPPTIGRNIFGRQVYQLPGLFCYAQHIASIDGKRGLFTGLTPRLCSGVLGTVVHGKVLQYYQECEKPEDLGSANVQKEYPSSFDRVIKETTREMIARSAATLITHPFHVITLRSMVQFIGRESKYCGLCDSIVTIYREEGIVGFFASLP
;
A
#
# COMPACT_ATOMS: atom_id res chain seq x y z
N MET A 1 -5.76 -18.49 -13.34
CA MET A 1 -5.38 -17.34 -14.20
C MET A 1 -6.46 -16.27 -14.21
N ALA A 2 -7.72 -16.62 -14.48
CA ALA A 2 -8.86 -15.67 -14.43
C ALA A 2 -9.04 -15.01 -13.05
N ASP A 3 -8.87 -15.76 -11.96
CA ASP A 3 -9.03 -15.21 -10.60
C ASP A 3 -7.99 -14.16 -10.24
N ALA A 4 -6.72 -14.37 -10.64
CA ALA A 4 -5.66 -13.40 -10.38
C ALA A 4 -5.85 -12.11 -11.19
N ALA A 5 -6.27 -12.22 -12.45
CA ALA A 5 -6.59 -11.06 -13.28
C ALA A 5 -7.79 -10.28 -12.72
N SER A 6 -8.83 -10.98 -12.25
CA SER A 6 -10.00 -10.39 -11.60
C SER A 6 -9.63 -9.68 -10.30
N GLN A 7 -8.79 -10.31 -9.45
CA GLN A 7 -8.29 -9.70 -8.22
C GLN A 7 -7.46 -8.44 -8.48
N VAL A 8 -6.60 -8.46 -9.51
CA VAL A 8 -5.83 -7.28 -9.91
C VAL A 8 -6.74 -6.18 -10.45
N LEU A 9 -7.73 -6.51 -11.26
CA LEU A 9 -8.68 -5.54 -11.82
C LEU A 9 -9.52 -4.88 -10.70
N LEU A 10 -10.04 -5.68 -9.77
CA LEU A 10 -10.80 -5.19 -8.63
C LEU A 10 -9.92 -4.37 -7.67
N GLY A 11 -8.72 -4.86 -7.37
CA GLY A 11 -7.77 -4.17 -6.51
C GLY A 11 -7.28 -2.84 -7.09
N SER A 12 -7.01 -2.79 -8.40
CA SER A 12 -6.65 -1.56 -9.10
C SER A 12 -7.80 -0.57 -9.17
N GLY A 13 -9.03 -1.02 -9.48
CA GLY A 13 -10.22 -0.17 -9.47
C GLY A 13 -10.50 0.45 -8.10
N LEU A 14 -10.42 -0.34 -7.02
CA LEU A 14 -10.55 0.15 -5.65
C LEU A 14 -9.45 1.16 -5.29
N THR A 15 -8.22 0.90 -5.74
CA THR A 15 -7.07 1.78 -5.50
C THR A 15 -7.26 3.13 -6.18
N ILE A 16 -7.74 3.15 -7.43
CA ILE A 16 -8.02 4.39 -8.17
C ILE A 16 -9.11 5.20 -7.45
N LEU A 17 -10.21 4.54 -7.05
CA LEU A 17 -11.31 5.20 -6.35
C LEU A 17 -10.88 5.76 -4.99
N SER A 18 -10.02 5.03 -4.28
CA SER A 18 -9.54 5.40 -2.95
C SER A 18 -8.30 6.31 -2.96
N GLN A 19 -7.71 6.57 -4.14
CA GLN A 19 -6.49 7.36 -4.27
C GLN A 19 -6.63 8.77 -3.69
N PRO A 20 -7.70 9.54 -4.00
CA PRO A 20 -7.88 10.89 -3.44
C PRO A 20 -7.90 10.93 -1.91
N LEU A 21 -8.60 9.97 -1.29
CA LEU A 21 -8.74 9.92 0.16
C LEU A 21 -7.41 9.52 0.83
N MET A 22 -6.70 8.56 0.23
CA MET A 22 -5.38 8.17 0.73
C MET A 22 -4.39 9.32 0.60
N TYR A 23 -4.44 10.07 -0.49
CA TYR A 23 -3.54 11.19 -0.73
C TYR A 23 -3.72 12.28 0.34
N VAL A 24 -4.96 12.70 0.59
CA VAL A 24 -5.27 13.64 1.68
C VAL A 24 -4.81 13.09 3.03
N LYS A 25 -5.08 11.80 3.31
CA LYS A 25 -4.67 11.16 4.56
C LYS A 25 -3.15 11.21 4.75
N VAL A 26 -2.37 10.91 3.72
CA VAL A 26 -0.90 10.96 3.78
C VAL A 26 -0.43 12.38 4.05
N LEU A 27 -1.00 13.38 3.37
CA LEU A 27 -0.66 14.79 3.58
C LEU A 27 -0.96 15.25 5.02
N ILE A 28 -2.13 14.89 5.56
CA ILE A 28 -2.47 15.19 6.96
C ILE A 28 -1.49 14.49 7.91
N GLN A 29 -1.14 13.24 7.64
CA GLN A 29 -0.24 12.45 8.48
C GLN A 29 1.17 13.04 8.56
N VAL A 30 1.64 13.68 7.48
CA VAL A 30 2.94 14.39 7.48
C VAL A 30 2.83 15.83 8.02
N GLY A 31 1.65 16.26 8.47
CA GLY A 31 1.44 17.56 9.12
C GLY A 31 1.11 18.71 8.16
N TYR A 32 0.61 18.42 6.96
CA TYR A 32 0.18 19.46 6.03
C TYR A 32 -1.19 20.04 6.43
N GLU A 33 -1.19 21.25 6.99
CA GLU A 33 -2.38 21.96 7.48
C GLU A 33 -2.58 23.32 6.77
N PRO A 34 -3.08 23.35 5.52
CA PRO A 34 -3.26 24.58 4.75
C PRO A 34 -4.52 25.38 5.14
N LEU A 35 -5.49 24.77 5.83
CA LEU A 35 -6.78 25.37 6.14
C LEU A 35 -6.91 25.64 7.64
N PRO A 36 -7.33 26.85 8.07
CA PRO A 36 -7.46 27.16 9.49
C PRO A 36 -8.61 26.36 10.13
N PRO A 37 -8.51 26.04 11.43
CA PRO A 37 -9.57 25.34 12.14
C PRO A 37 -10.83 26.22 12.25
N THR A 38 -11.98 25.63 11.90
CA THR A 38 -13.27 26.31 11.99
C THR A 38 -13.92 26.07 13.34
N ILE A 39 -14.60 27.09 13.90
CA ILE A 39 -15.33 26.93 15.16
C ILE A 39 -16.60 26.11 14.90
N GLY A 40 -16.65 24.91 15.47
CA GLY A 40 -17.81 24.01 15.42
C GLY A 40 -18.42 23.78 16.79
N ARG A 41 -19.52 23.02 16.82
CA ARG A 41 -20.15 22.55 18.07
C ARG A 41 -19.99 21.04 18.17
N ASN A 42 -19.60 20.54 19.34
CA ASN A 42 -19.62 19.11 19.60
C ASN A 42 -21.07 18.61 19.83
N ILE A 43 -21.24 17.30 19.97
CA ILE A 43 -22.54 16.66 20.30
C ILE A 43 -23.15 17.13 21.64
N PHE A 44 -22.36 17.78 22.51
CA PHE A 44 -22.78 18.39 23.77
C PHE A 44 -22.95 19.93 23.67
N GLY A 45 -22.96 20.49 22.45
CA GLY A 45 -23.16 21.93 22.21
C GLY A 45 -21.99 22.85 22.61
N ARG A 46 -20.85 22.30 23.06
CA ARG A 46 -19.66 23.09 23.39
C ARG A 46 -18.94 23.53 22.13
N GLN A 47 -18.46 24.77 22.13
CA GLN A 47 -17.62 25.31 21.06
C GLN A 47 -16.27 24.60 21.09
N VAL A 48 -15.90 24.01 19.96
CA VAL A 48 -14.61 23.35 19.77
C VAL A 48 -14.07 23.72 18.40
N TYR A 49 -12.75 23.85 18.31
CA TYR A 49 -12.07 24.00 17.03
C TYR A 49 -12.12 22.66 16.29
N GLN A 50 -12.77 22.65 15.13
CA GLN A 50 -12.90 21.48 14.27
C GLN A 50 -12.00 21.66 13.05
N LEU A 51 -11.17 20.66 12.77
CA LEU A 51 -10.42 20.61 11.54
C LEU A 51 -11.37 20.42 10.35
N PRO A 52 -11.07 21.03 9.19
CA PRO A 52 -11.84 20.82 7.98
C PRO A 52 -11.86 19.33 7.60
N GLY A 53 -13.00 18.86 7.06
CA GLY A 53 -13.13 17.46 6.65
C GLY A 53 -12.21 17.07 5.49
N LEU A 54 -11.92 15.77 5.36
CA LEU A 54 -11.08 15.19 4.29
C LEU A 54 -11.47 15.67 2.88
N PHE A 55 -12.77 15.84 2.60
CA PHE A 55 -13.25 16.30 1.29
C PHE A 55 -12.96 17.77 1.03
N CYS A 56 -12.97 18.62 2.08
CA CYS A 56 -12.61 20.03 1.95
C CYS A 56 -11.12 20.16 1.61
N TYR A 57 -10.27 19.36 2.27
CA TYR A 57 -8.87 19.21 1.90
C TYR A 57 -8.69 18.71 0.46
N ALA A 58 -9.42 17.68 0.04
CA ALA A 58 -9.35 17.16 -1.33
C ALA A 58 -9.74 18.22 -2.37
N GLN A 59 -10.80 18.99 -2.11
CA GLN A 59 -11.23 20.09 -2.97
C GLN A 59 -10.20 21.22 -3.02
N HIS A 60 -9.59 21.56 -1.88
CA HIS A 60 -8.53 22.55 -1.82
C HIS A 60 -7.32 22.13 -2.67
N ILE A 61 -6.86 20.90 -2.52
CA ILE A 61 -5.76 20.35 -3.33
C ILE A 61 -6.14 20.34 -4.82
N ALA A 62 -7.36 19.93 -5.16
CA ALA A 62 -7.85 19.93 -6.53
C ALA A 62 -8.00 21.35 -7.12
N SER A 63 -8.18 22.39 -6.31
CA SER A 63 -8.15 23.78 -6.77
C SER A 63 -6.74 24.30 -7.04
N ILE A 64 -5.73 23.74 -6.37
CA ILE A 64 -4.32 24.15 -6.52
C ILE A 64 -3.66 23.43 -7.70
N ASP A 65 -3.72 22.10 -7.73
CA ASP A 65 -3.01 21.26 -8.73
C ASP A 65 -3.95 20.66 -9.79
N GLY A 66 -5.23 21.03 -9.73
CA GLY A 66 -6.26 20.44 -10.57
C GLY A 66 -6.65 19.03 -10.12
N LYS A 67 -7.70 18.50 -10.76
CA LYS A 67 -8.23 17.15 -10.48
C LYS A 67 -7.21 16.04 -10.77
N ARG A 68 -6.23 16.28 -11.64
CA ARG A 68 -5.18 15.31 -11.98
C ARG A 68 -4.13 15.18 -10.87
N GLY A 69 -3.83 16.26 -10.14
CA GLY A 69 -2.90 16.23 -9.00
C GLY A 69 -3.38 15.33 -7.85
N LEU A 70 -4.69 15.11 -7.74
CA LEU A 70 -5.28 14.18 -6.77
C LEU A 70 -4.91 12.71 -7.02
N PHE A 71 -4.44 12.39 -8.23
CA PHE A 71 -3.99 11.07 -8.64
C PHE A 71 -2.46 10.96 -8.72
N THR A 72 -1.72 11.94 -8.17
CA THR A 72 -0.27 11.84 -8.02
C THR A 72 0.11 10.61 -7.20
N GLY A 73 1.16 9.90 -7.61
CA GLY A 73 1.57 8.63 -7.00
C GLY A 73 0.66 7.43 -7.30
N LEU A 74 -0.35 7.55 -8.18
CA LEU A 74 -1.21 6.43 -8.54
C LEU A 74 -0.44 5.32 -9.27
N THR A 75 0.42 5.67 -10.23
CA THR A 75 1.19 4.71 -11.02
C THR A 75 2.09 3.80 -10.17
N PRO A 76 2.97 4.32 -9.28
CA PRO A 76 3.78 3.45 -8.39
C PRO A 76 2.91 2.58 -7.49
N ARG A 77 1.73 3.08 -7.06
CA ARG A 77 0.79 2.31 -6.25
C ARG A 77 0.13 1.16 -7.02
N LEU A 78 -0.25 1.38 -8.27
CA LEU A 78 -0.80 0.33 -9.12
C LEU A 78 0.26 -0.74 -9.42
N CYS A 79 1.49 -0.34 -9.73
CA CYS A 79 2.60 -1.28 -9.89
C CYS A 79 2.86 -2.09 -8.62
N SER A 80 2.86 -1.44 -7.46
CA SER A 80 2.97 -2.09 -6.15
C SER A 80 1.87 -3.14 -5.95
N GLY A 81 0.61 -2.81 -6.26
CA GLY A 81 -0.52 -3.74 -6.14
C GLY A 81 -0.40 -4.96 -7.05
N VAL A 82 -0.09 -4.75 -8.34
CA VAL A 82 0.10 -5.84 -9.32
C VAL A 82 1.24 -6.76 -8.89
N LEU A 83 2.38 -6.18 -8.52
CA LEU A 83 3.56 -6.95 -8.11
C LEU A 83 3.30 -7.71 -6.81
N GLY A 84 2.57 -7.10 -5.87
CA GLY A 84 2.14 -7.75 -4.64
C GLY A 84 1.27 -8.98 -4.89
N THR A 85 0.29 -8.90 -5.80
CA THR A 85 -0.56 -10.04 -6.17
C THR A 85 0.24 -11.15 -6.88
N VAL A 86 1.15 -10.77 -7.79
CA VAL A 86 2.00 -11.74 -8.50
C VAL A 86 2.93 -12.47 -7.53
N VAL A 87 3.61 -11.74 -6.65
CA VAL A 87 4.51 -12.31 -5.65
C VAL A 87 3.75 -13.19 -4.68
N HIS A 88 2.62 -12.71 -4.15
CA HIS A 88 1.78 -13.51 -3.26
C HIS A 88 1.35 -14.82 -3.92
N GLY A 89 0.89 -14.78 -5.17
CA GLY A 89 0.55 -15.98 -5.94
C GLY A 89 1.74 -16.93 -6.15
N LYS A 90 2.93 -16.41 -6.44
CA LYS A 90 4.15 -17.21 -6.63
C LYS A 90 4.64 -17.85 -5.33
N VAL A 91 4.61 -17.12 -4.22
CA VAL A 91 5.00 -17.66 -2.91
C VAL A 91 3.99 -18.72 -2.47
N LEU A 92 2.70 -18.48 -2.66
CA LEU A 92 1.65 -19.44 -2.35
C LEU A 92 1.83 -20.74 -3.16
N GLN A 93 2.15 -20.63 -4.45
CA GLN A 93 2.48 -21.77 -5.31
C GLN A 93 3.72 -22.52 -4.82
N TYR A 94 4.80 -21.81 -4.48
CA TYR A 94 6.03 -22.43 -3.96
C TYR A 94 5.77 -23.22 -2.68
N TYR A 95 4.98 -22.68 -1.76
CA TYR A 95 4.57 -23.40 -0.54
C TYR A 95 3.70 -24.63 -0.84
N GLN A 96 2.83 -24.56 -1.85
CA GLN A 96 2.01 -25.69 -2.32
C GLN A 96 2.87 -26.81 -2.93
N GLU A 97 3.93 -26.44 -3.65
CA GLU A 97 4.88 -27.37 -4.27
C GLU A 97 5.74 -28.04 -3.19
N CYS A 98 6.21 -27.30 -2.19
CA CYS A 98 6.98 -27.81 -1.05
C CYS A 98 6.15 -28.69 -0.08
N GLU A 99 4.81 -28.61 -0.13
CA GLU A 99 3.92 -29.51 0.61
C GLU A 99 3.69 -30.83 -0.15
N LYS A 100 4.11 -30.92 -1.42
CA LYS A 100 3.91 -32.08 -2.30
C LYS A 100 5.05 -33.10 -2.49
N PRO A 101 6.29 -32.97 -1.97
CA PRO A 101 7.07 -34.16 -1.65
C PRO A 101 6.55 -34.61 -0.27
N GLU A 102 5.90 -35.75 -0.06
CA GLU A 102 6.55 -37.05 0.09
C GLU A 102 5.48 -38.16 0.24
N ASP A 103 4.42 -38.17 -0.57
CA ASP A 103 3.41 -39.26 -0.52
C ASP A 103 3.89 -40.57 -1.20
N LEU A 104 5.21 -40.77 -1.34
CA LEU A 104 5.78 -41.93 -2.04
C LEU A 104 7.07 -42.50 -1.43
N GLY A 105 7.36 -42.27 -0.15
CA GLY A 105 8.47 -43.03 0.46
C GLY A 105 8.84 -42.74 1.91
N SER A 106 8.02 -43.17 2.88
CA SER A 106 8.51 -43.94 4.04
C SER A 106 7.37 -44.33 4.98
N ALA A 107 7.40 -45.59 5.38
CA ALA A 107 6.48 -46.20 6.33
C ALA A 107 6.59 -45.56 7.74
N ASN A 108 5.45 -45.58 8.46
CA ASN A 108 5.30 -45.32 9.89
C ASN A 108 5.60 -43.90 10.40
N VAL A 109 4.68 -42.96 10.14
CA VAL A 109 4.26 -42.02 11.18
C VAL A 109 2.73 -41.94 11.13
N GLN A 110 2.14 -42.21 12.28
CA GLN A 110 0.73 -42.07 12.63
C GLN A 110 0.09 -40.87 11.94
N LYS A 111 -0.97 -41.09 11.16
CA LYS A 111 -1.88 -40.04 10.68
C LYS A 111 -2.56 -39.42 11.91
N GLU A 112 -1.86 -38.55 12.63
CA GLU A 112 -2.48 -37.59 13.52
C GLU A 112 -3.29 -36.67 12.63
N TYR A 113 -4.61 -36.82 12.72
CA TYR A 113 -5.55 -35.87 12.12
C TYR A 113 -5.18 -34.50 12.70
N PRO A 114 -4.57 -33.57 11.94
CA PRO A 114 -4.14 -32.31 12.52
C PRO A 114 -5.38 -31.67 13.11
N SER A 115 -5.30 -31.29 14.38
CA SER A 115 -6.43 -30.66 15.06
C SER A 115 -6.84 -29.43 14.23
N SER A 116 -8.11 -29.02 14.30
CA SER A 116 -8.57 -27.83 13.58
C SER A 116 -7.67 -26.60 13.82
N PHE A 117 -6.97 -26.54 14.96
CA PHE A 117 -5.98 -25.52 15.28
C PHE A 117 -4.66 -25.65 14.52
N ASP A 118 -4.10 -26.85 14.35
CA ASP A 118 -2.85 -27.05 13.61
C ASP A 118 -2.99 -26.65 12.14
N ARG A 119 -4.16 -26.95 11.56
CA ARG A 119 -4.49 -26.51 10.20
C ARG A 119 -4.59 -24.99 10.11
N VAL A 120 -5.19 -24.33 11.10
CA VAL A 120 -5.29 -22.86 11.15
C VAL A 120 -3.91 -22.23 11.31
N ILE A 121 -3.06 -22.77 12.17
CA ILE A 121 -1.69 -22.28 12.37
C ILE A 121 -0.90 -22.40 11.06
N LYS A 122 -0.92 -23.59 10.43
CA LYS A 122 -0.21 -23.84 9.16
C LYS A 122 -0.67 -22.89 8.05
N GLU A 123 -1.98 -22.71 7.89
CA GLU A 123 -2.53 -21.81 6.88
C GLU A 123 -2.16 -20.34 7.17
N THR A 124 -2.21 -19.94 8.44
CA THR A 124 -1.85 -18.57 8.86
C THR A 124 -0.36 -18.29 8.65
N THR A 125 0.52 -19.23 9.00
CA THR A 125 1.98 -19.08 8.78
C THR A 125 2.29 -18.94 7.30
N ARG A 126 1.67 -19.75 6.45
CA ARG A 126 1.83 -19.67 4.99
C ARG A 126 1.35 -18.33 4.44
N GLU A 127 0.16 -17.88 4.85
CA GLU A 127 -0.36 -16.56 4.48
C GLU A 127 0.55 -15.43 4.96
N MET A 128 1.06 -15.51 6.18
CA MET A 128 1.96 -14.52 6.75
C MET A 128 3.25 -14.43 5.96
N ILE A 129 3.87 -15.56 5.60
CA ILE A 129 5.11 -15.55 4.81
C ILE A 129 4.87 -14.99 3.42
N ALA A 130 3.77 -15.38 2.75
CA ALA A 130 3.41 -14.85 1.45
C ALA A 130 3.19 -13.33 1.50
N ARG A 131 2.53 -12.82 2.54
CA ARG A 131 2.32 -11.38 2.75
C ARG A 131 3.60 -10.63 3.09
N SER A 132 4.47 -11.20 3.92
CA SER A 132 5.77 -10.60 4.26
C SER A 132 6.67 -10.48 3.04
N ALA A 133 6.78 -11.56 2.24
CA ALA A 133 7.55 -11.55 0.99
C ALA A 133 7.00 -10.53 -0.02
N ALA A 134 5.68 -10.47 -0.20
CA ALA A 134 5.03 -9.46 -1.03
C ALA A 134 5.32 -8.04 -0.54
N THR A 135 5.27 -7.80 0.77
CA THR A 135 5.53 -6.48 1.37
C THR A 135 6.98 -6.04 1.13
N LEU A 136 7.96 -6.93 1.31
CA LEU A 136 9.37 -6.60 1.07
C LEU A 136 9.65 -6.19 -0.38
N ILE A 137 9.07 -6.91 -1.34
CA ILE A 137 9.27 -6.62 -2.77
C ILE A 137 8.52 -5.35 -3.20
N THR A 138 7.35 -5.10 -2.61
CA THR A 138 6.51 -3.93 -2.96
C THR A 138 6.87 -2.67 -2.18
N HIS A 139 7.68 -2.78 -1.13
CA HIS A 139 8.12 -1.67 -0.28
C HIS A 139 8.70 -0.47 -1.04
N PRO A 140 9.69 -0.62 -1.95
CA PRO A 140 10.25 0.53 -2.67
C PRO A 140 9.19 1.31 -3.44
N PHE A 141 8.20 0.64 -4.04
CA PHE A 141 7.09 1.29 -4.72
C PHE A 141 6.16 2.05 -3.77
N HIS A 142 5.97 1.53 -2.56
CA HIS A 142 5.23 2.24 -1.53
C HIS A 142 5.94 3.53 -1.11
N VAL A 143 7.26 3.47 -0.91
CA VAL A 143 8.08 4.64 -0.56
C VAL A 143 8.05 5.69 -1.68
N ILE A 144 8.20 5.29 -2.94
CA ILE A 144 8.09 6.19 -4.10
C ILE A 144 6.72 6.88 -4.13
N THR A 145 5.65 6.12 -3.86
CA THR A 145 4.28 6.64 -3.81
C THR A 145 4.16 7.74 -2.75
N LEU A 146 4.63 7.46 -1.53
CA LEU A 146 4.60 8.43 -0.43
C LEU A 146 5.41 9.68 -0.74
N ARG A 147 6.64 9.54 -1.22
CA ARG A 147 7.49 10.69 -1.60
C ARG A 147 6.83 11.55 -2.69
N SER A 148 6.27 10.91 -3.72
CA SER A 148 5.56 11.60 -4.80
C SER A 148 4.36 12.39 -4.29
N MET A 149 3.67 11.86 -3.26
CA MET A 149 2.57 12.57 -2.61
C MET A 149 3.07 13.75 -1.76
N VAL A 150 4.13 13.55 -0.99
CA VAL A 150 4.66 14.56 -0.05
C VAL A 150 5.26 15.78 -0.76
N GLN A 151 5.80 15.63 -1.96
CA GLN A 151 6.36 16.75 -2.73
C GLN A 151 5.37 17.87 -3.03
N PHE A 152 4.07 17.56 -3.00
CA PHE A 152 3.02 18.57 -3.05
C PHE A 152 3.20 19.68 -2.01
N ILE A 153 3.67 19.32 -0.81
CA ILE A 153 3.89 20.25 0.30
C ILE A 153 4.98 21.27 -0.06
N GLY A 154 6.06 20.80 -0.69
CA GLY A 154 7.16 21.65 -1.14
C GLY A 154 6.87 22.40 -2.45
N ARG A 155 5.73 22.13 -3.11
CA ARG A 155 5.43 22.55 -4.48
C ARG A 155 6.53 22.20 -5.49
N GLU A 156 7.25 21.12 -5.24
CA GLU A 156 8.34 20.68 -6.11
C GLU A 156 7.80 19.73 -7.18
N SER A 157 7.95 20.07 -8.46
CA SER A 157 7.59 19.21 -9.60
C SER A 157 8.73 18.26 -9.98
N LYS A 158 9.42 17.71 -8.97
CA LYS A 158 10.69 17.00 -9.18
C LYS A 158 10.51 15.54 -9.64
N TYR A 159 9.29 14.99 -9.53
CA TYR A 159 9.00 13.58 -9.79
C TYR A 159 7.88 13.46 -10.82
N CYS A 160 8.23 13.63 -12.10
CA CYS A 160 7.28 13.50 -13.20
C CYS A 160 7.25 12.06 -13.70
N GLY A 161 6.63 11.16 -12.91
CA GLY A 161 6.40 9.77 -13.31
C GLY A 161 7.28 8.75 -12.60
N LEU A 162 6.92 7.47 -12.76
CA LEU A 162 7.43 6.35 -11.95
C LEU A 162 8.94 6.11 -12.15
N CYS A 163 9.40 6.03 -13.40
CA CYS A 163 10.81 5.77 -13.70
C CYS A 163 11.69 6.96 -13.36
N ASP A 164 11.22 8.18 -13.63
CA ASP A 164 11.90 9.42 -13.28
C ASP A 164 12.08 9.57 -11.77
N SER A 165 11.03 9.21 -11.01
CA SER A 165 11.06 9.13 -9.55
C SER A 165 12.10 8.14 -9.04
N ILE A 166 12.15 6.94 -9.63
CA ILE A 166 13.10 5.89 -9.24
C ILE A 166 14.53 6.35 -9.50
N VAL A 167 14.80 6.88 -10.69
CA VAL A 167 16.13 7.34 -11.10
C VAL A 167 16.59 8.51 -10.21
N THR A 168 15.69 9.45 -9.92
CA THR A 168 15.99 10.60 -9.06
C THR A 168 16.32 10.17 -7.64
N ILE A 169 15.52 9.31 -7.01
CA ILE A 169 15.80 8.79 -5.65
C ILE A 169 17.12 8.02 -5.66
N TYR A 170 17.34 7.17 -6.66
CA TYR A 170 18.57 6.40 -6.76
C TYR A 170 19.80 7.29 -6.91
N ARG A 171 19.69 8.43 -7.61
CA ARG A 171 20.78 9.39 -7.75
C ARG A 171 21.03 10.24 -6.50
N GLU A 172 19.99 10.62 -5.77
CA GLU A 172 20.12 11.53 -4.63
C GLU A 172 20.37 10.83 -3.31
N GLU A 173 19.65 9.73 -3.05
CA GLU A 173 19.67 9.02 -1.77
C GLU A 173 20.23 7.59 -1.88
N GLY A 174 20.50 7.12 -3.10
CA GLY A 174 20.98 5.76 -3.35
C GLY A 174 19.93 4.69 -3.01
N ILE A 175 20.41 3.47 -2.75
CA ILE A 175 19.55 2.34 -2.36
C ILE A 175 18.96 2.56 -0.96
N VAL A 176 19.69 3.25 -0.07
CA VAL A 176 19.27 3.54 1.31
C VAL A 176 18.01 4.40 1.34
N GLY A 177 17.85 5.30 0.37
CA GLY A 177 16.62 6.09 0.21
C GLY A 177 15.36 5.23 0.08
N PHE A 178 15.43 4.05 -0.54
CA PHE A 178 14.27 3.16 -0.65
C PHE A 178 13.96 2.39 0.64
N PHE A 179 14.91 2.31 1.58
CA PHE A 179 14.78 1.61 2.86
C PHE A 179 14.61 2.55 4.06
N ALA A 180 14.78 3.87 3.89
CA ALA A 180 14.65 4.86 4.96
C ALA A 180 13.23 4.95 5.57
N SER A 181 12.24 4.22 5.03
CA SER A 181 10.89 4.09 5.59
C SER A 181 10.65 2.76 6.34
N LEU A 182 11.65 1.89 6.45
CA LEU A 182 11.58 0.74 7.35
C LEU A 182 11.91 1.22 8.78
N PRO A 183 11.04 0.97 9.78
CA PRO A 183 11.36 1.21 11.18
C PRO A 183 12.49 0.30 11.67
#